data_AF-A0A368JYT9-F1
#
_entry.id   AF-A0A368JYT9-F1
#
_cell.length_a   1.000
_cell.length_b   1.000
_cell.length_c   1.000
_cell.angle_alpha   90.00
_cell.angle_beta   90.00
_cell.angle_gamma   90.00
#
_symmetry.space_group_name_H-M   'P 1'
#
loop_
_entity.id
_entity.type
_entity.pdbx_description
1 polymer ?
#
loop_
_entity_poly.entity_id
_entity_poly.type
_entity_poly.pdbx_seq_one_letter_code
_entity_poly.pdbx_strand_id
1 'polypeptide(L)'
;MAAKISRVCRAVTSSLILAISARRSELSTCNETGADITVEFPDSLMLAIEQTKTGDLAFLVTEYGRPFVKEGFGNWFREKCRQAGLSLNAHGLRKLSAALAANGGTTAHELMSQFGWTNIKQAEV
;
A
#
# COMPACT_ATOMS: atom_id res chain seq x y z
N MET A 1 6.85 -9.34 -2.12
CA MET A 1 5.89 -9.30 -1.01
C MET A 1 6.04 -8.03 -0.16
N ALA A 2 6.09 -6.83 -0.74
CA ALA A 2 5.93 -5.56 -0.01
C ALA A 2 4.46 -5.39 0.36
N ALA A 3 4.18 -4.95 1.58
CA ALA A 3 2.86 -4.65 2.14
C ALA A 3 1.69 -5.46 1.54
N LYS A 4 1.51 -6.70 2.01
CA LYS A 4 0.21 -7.40 1.88
C LYS A 4 -0.88 -6.38 2.25
N ILE A 5 -1.95 -6.30 1.46
CA ILE A 5 -3.16 -5.47 1.71
C ILE A 5 -3.62 -5.47 3.19
N SER A 6 -3.35 -6.56 3.92
CA SER A 6 -3.57 -6.68 5.37
C SER A 6 -2.82 -5.66 6.24
N ARG A 7 -1.67 -5.13 5.80
CA ARG A 7 -0.82 -4.21 6.58
C ARG A 7 -1.11 -2.73 6.31
N VAL A 8 -1.58 -2.37 5.13
CA VAL A 8 -2.15 -1.02 4.88
C VAL A 8 -3.36 -0.78 5.80
N CYS A 9 -4.12 -1.85 6.07
CA CYS A 9 -5.27 -1.80 6.98
C CYS A 9 -4.89 -1.87 8.48
N ARG A 10 -3.64 -2.24 8.82
CA ARG A 10 -3.20 -2.53 10.19
C ARG A 10 -1.86 -1.86 10.51
N ALA A 11 -1.71 -0.58 10.20
CA ALA A 11 -0.60 0.22 10.66
C ALA A 11 -0.87 0.65 12.12
N VAL A 12 -0.76 -0.31 13.06
CA VAL A 12 -0.84 -0.07 14.49
C VAL A 12 0.57 0.11 15.03
N THR A 13 0.95 1.36 15.28
CA THR A 13 1.58 1.74 16.54
C THR A 13 1.09 3.14 16.91
N SER A 14 0.83 3.33 18.20
CA SER A 14 0.23 4.53 18.81
C SER A 14 0.97 5.86 18.54
N SER A 15 2.04 5.84 17.74
CA SER A 15 2.85 6.99 17.35
C SER A 15 2.51 7.53 15.95
N LEU A 16 1.73 6.80 15.14
CA LEU A 16 1.51 7.17 13.73
C LEU A 16 0.44 8.26 13.53
N ILE A 17 -0.58 8.33 14.37
CA ILE A 17 -1.61 9.37 14.28
C ILE A 17 -1.18 10.69 14.93
N LEU A 18 -0.24 10.64 15.88
CA LEU A 18 0.45 11.85 16.32
C LEU A 18 1.40 12.41 15.23
N ALA A 19 1.83 11.57 14.27
CA ALA A 19 2.73 11.96 13.19
C ALA A 19 2.05 12.72 12.03
N ILE A 20 0.72 12.60 11.86
CA ILE A 20 -0.02 13.42 10.89
C ILE A 20 -0.07 14.88 11.35
N SER A 21 -0.14 15.13 12.67
CA SER A 21 0.09 16.48 13.23
C SER A 21 1.56 16.93 13.11
N ALA A 22 2.50 16.01 12.84
CA ALA A 22 3.95 16.27 12.84
C ALA A 22 4.60 16.21 11.45
N ARG A 23 3.82 16.15 10.34
CA ARG A 23 4.33 16.24 8.96
C ARG A 23 5.45 15.23 8.66
N ARG A 24 5.30 13.97 9.10
CA ARG A 24 6.28 12.92 8.79
C ARG A 24 5.81 12.09 7.60
N SER A 25 6.54 12.18 6.48
CA SER A 25 6.30 11.49 5.20
C SER A 25 6.75 10.02 5.20
N GLU A 26 7.12 9.48 6.36
CA GLU A 26 7.79 8.18 6.49
C GLU A 26 6.84 7.15 7.12
N LEU A 27 6.65 6.02 6.45
CA LEU A 27 6.03 4.83 7.03
C LEU A 27 7.04 3.71 7.12
N SER A 28 7.30 3.23 8.35
CA SER A 28 8.03 1.99 8.57
C SER A 28 7.07 0.81 8.58
N THR A 29 7.32 -0.18 7.72
CA THR A 29 6.57 -1.45 7.72
C THR A 29 7.51 -2.63 7.89
N CYS A 30 7.21 -3.52 8.82
CA CYS A 30 7.93 -4.78 8.97
C CYS A 30 7.32 -5.88 8.08
N ASN A 31 8.14 -6.57 7.27
CA ASN A 31 7.64 -7.69 6.47
C ASN A 31 7.51 -9.00 7.30
N GLU A 32 6.87 -10.05 6.75
CA GLU A 32 6.96 -11.43 7.31
C GLU A 32 8.42 -11.92 7.39
N THR A 33 9.32 -11.27 6.65
CA THR A 33 10.77 -11.47 6.66
C THR A 33 11.52 -10.68 7.75
N GLY A 34 10.83 -9.88 8.59
CA GLY A 34 11.45 -9.11 9.67
C GLY A 34 12.28 -7.89 9.25
N ALA A 35 12.30 -7.55 7.95
CA ALA A 35 12.95 -6.34 7.45
C ALA A 35 12.05 -5.12 7.65
N ASP A 36 12.58 -4.09 8.32
CA ASP A 36 11.97 -2.76 8.41
C ASP A 36 12.27 -1.99 7.14
N ILE A 37 11.21 -1.61 6.43
CA ILE A 37 11.30 -0.81 5.20
C ILE A 37 10.67 0.54 5.50
N THR A 38 11.47 1.60 5.40
CA THR A 38 11.01 2.99 5.42
C THR A 38 10.70 3.41 3.99
N VAL A 39 9.48 3.85 3.75
CA VAL A 39 9.04 4.39 2.46
C VAL A 39 8.60 5.83 2.64
N GLU A 40 9.10 6.71 1.77
CA GLU A 40 8.62 8.08 1.66
C GLU A 40 7.34 8.14 0.83
N PHE A 41 6.35 8.86 1.33
CA PHE A 41 5.12 9.09 0.60
C PHE A 41 5.15 10.37 -0.23
N PRO A 42 4.62 10.33 -1.48
CA PRO A 42 4.46 11.53 -2.27
C PRO A 42 3.35 12.42 -1.68
N ASP A 43 3.48 13.74 -1.86
CA ASP A 43 2.52 14.73 -1.37
C ASP A 43 1.09 14.46 -1.85
N SER A 44 0.93 13.95 -3.08
CA SER A 44 -0.37 13.58 -3.62
C SER A 44 -1.09 12.51 -2.82
N LEU A 45 -0.34 11.56 -2.24
CA LEU A 45 -0.89 10.54 -1.36
C LEU A 45 -1.26 11.13 0.00
N MET A 46 -0.43 12.01 0.56
CA MET A 46 -0.71 12.68 1.82
C MET A 46 -2.00 13.51 1.74
N LEU A 47 -2.15 14.32 0.68
CA LEU A 47 -3.36 15.09 0.42
C LEU A 47 -4.61 14.21 0.29
N ALA A 48 -4.49 13.06 -0.39
CA ALA A 48 -5.60 12.13 -0.51
C ALA A 48 -5.99 11.50 0.84
N ILE A 49 -5.02 11.21 1.72
CA ILE A 49 -5.27 10.69 3.07
C ILE A 49 -5.98 11.76 3.92
N GLU A 50 -5.56 13.02 3.85
CA GLU A 50 -6.20 14.13 4.59
C GLU A 50 -7.64 14.39 4.15
N GLN A 51 -7.95 14.21 2.86
CA GLN A 51 -9.29 14.39 2.30
C GLN A 51 -10.21 13.19 2.52
N THR A 52 -9.67 12.04 2.97
CA THR A 52 -10.45 10.82 3.17
C THR A 52 -10.68 10.56 4.65
N LYS A 53 -11.82 9.94 4.96
CA LYS A 53 -12.13 9.54 6.33
C LYS A 53 -11.16 8.41 6.73
N THR A 54 -10.33 8.66 7.73
CA THR A 54 -9.43 7.69 8.35
C THR A 54 -9.96 7.28 9.74
N GLY A 55 -9.43 6.20 10.31
CA GLY A 55 -9.78 5.76 11.67
C GLY A 55 -8.59 5.86 12.63
N ASP A 56 -8.85 5.63 13.93
CA ASP A 56 -7.90 5.84 15.03
C ASP A 56 -6.63 4.97 15.00
N LEU A 57 -6.56 3.94 14.15
CA LEU A 57 -5.39 3.07 14.01
C LEU A 57 -5.22 2.56 12.57
N ALA A 58 -6.02 3.04 11.63
CA ALA A 58 -6.06 2.54 10.26
C ALA A 58 -6.43 3.65 9.28
N PHE A 59 -5.64 3.78 8.21
CA PHE A 59 -5.94 4.73 7.13
C PHE A 59 -7.17 4.32 6.33
N LEU A 60 -7.38 3.02 6.12
CA LEU A 60 -8.49 2.50 5.33
C LEU A 60 -9.61 1.99 6.24
N VAL A 61 -10.71 2.75 6.28
CA VAL A 61 -11.92 2.39 7.01
C VAL A 61 -13.11 2.19 6.07
N THR A 62 -13.98 1.27 6.46
CA THR A 62 -15.29 1.03 5.84
C THR A 62 -16.21 2.24 6.06
N GLU A 63 -17.35 2.26 5.36
CA GLU A 63 -18.39 3.30 5.53
C GLU A 63 -18.89 3.42 6.98
N TYR A 64 -18.82 2.32 7.74
CA TYR A 64 -19.17 2.25 9.16
C TYR A 64 -18.03 2.68 10.11
N GLY A 65 -16.92 3.20 9.58
CA GLY A 65 -15.75 3.64 10.37
C GLY A 65 -14.89 2.52 10.94
N ARG A 66 -15.14 1.26 10.57
CA ARG A 66 -14.31 0.12 11.02
C ARG A 66 -13.15 -0.13 10.05
N PRO A 67 -11.95 -0.50 10.53
CA PRO A 67 -10.84 -0.88 9.67
C PRO A 67 -11.22 -1.99 8.69
N PHE A 68 -10.73 -1.91 7.45
CA PHE A 68 -10.92 -3.00 6.50
C PHE A 68 -10.17 -4.27 6.93
N VAL A 69 -10.79 -5.43 6.73
CA VAL A 69 -10.07 -6.71 6.70
C VAL A 69 -9.53 -6.96 5.29
N LYS A 70 -8.49 -7.79 5.18
CA LYS A 70 -7.75 -8.01 3.91
C LYS A 70 -8.67 -8.42 2.76
N GLU A 71 -9.54 -9.39 3.03
CA GLU A 71 -10.50 -9.94 2.06
C GLU A 71 -11.57 -8.90 1.71
N GLY A 72 -12.02 -8.14 2.71
CA GLY A 72 -13.03 -7.08 2.57
C GLY A 72 -12.55 -5.94 1.68
N PHE A 73 -11.31 -5.48 1.87
CA PHE A 73 -10.72 -4.45 1.02
C PHE A 73 -10.60 -4.90 -0.43
N GLY A 74 -10.14 -6.14 -0.67
CA GLY A 74 -9.99 -6.67 -2.02
C GLY A 74 -11.32 -6.70 -2.80
N ASN A 75 -12.39 -7.14 -2.14
CA ASN A 75 -13.73 -7.17 -2.72
C ASN A 75 -14.29 -5.76 -2.96
N TRP A 76 -14.16 -4.87 -1.97
CA TRP A 76 -14.58 -3.48 -2.10
C TRP A 76 -13.86 -2.77 -3.25
N PHE A 77 -12.53 -2.92 -3.35
CA PHE A 77 -11.73 -2.31 -4.39
C PHE A 77 -12.14 -2.79 -5.78
N ARG A 78 -12.36 -4.10 -5.94
CA ARG A 78 -12.83 -4.68 -7.20
C ARG A 78 -14.19 -4.12 -7.62
N GLU A 79 -15.11 -3.95 -6.67
CA GLU A 79 -16.42 -3.38 -6.94
C GLU A 79 -16.33 -1.90 -7.36
N LYS A 80 -15.45 -1.12 -6.73
CA LYS A 80 -15.17 0.26 -7.15
C LYS A 80 -14.55 0.34 -8.56
N CYS A 81 -13.62 -0.56 -8.90
CA CYS A 81 -13.12 -0.67 -10.26
C CYS A 81 -14.24 -0.99 -11.26
N ARG A 82 -15.13 -1.92 -10.93
CA ARG A 82 -16.27 -2.29 -11.79
C ARG A 82 -17.22 -1.11 -12.03
N GLN A 83 -17.51 -0.32 -11.00
CA GLN A 83 -18.32 0.90 -11.10
C GLN A 83 -17.67 1.95 -12.00
N ALA A 84 -16.34 2.03 -12.02
CA ALA A 84 -15.57 2.87 -12.93
C ALA A 84 -15.38 2.27 -14.34
N GLY A 85 -15.98 1.11 -14.64
CA GLY A 85 -15.83 0.42 -15.93
C GLY A 85 -14.48 -0.28 -16.13
N LEU A 86 -13.70 -0.47 -15.06
CA LEU A 86 -12.38 -1.09 -15.09
C LEU A 86 -12.44 -2.55 -14.60
N SER A 87 -11.79 -3.45 -15.33
CA SER A 87 -11.64 -4.87 -14.97
C SER A 87 -10.39 -5.14 -14.12
N LEU A 88 -10.09 -4.24 -13.16
CA LEU A 88 -8.89 -4.31 -12.32
C LEU A 88 -9.20 -4.80 -10.90
N ASN A 89 -8.17 -5.30 -10.23
CA ASN A 89 -8.19 -5.63 -8.81
C ASN A 89 -6.89 -5.16 -8.15
N ALA A 90 -6.87 -5.08 -6.82
CA ALA A 90 -5.74 -4.52 -6.07
C ALA A 90 -4.42 -5.29 -6.32
N HIS A 91 -4.50 -6.61 -6.53
CA HIS A 91 -3.33 -7.42 -6.85
C HIS A 91 -2.80 -7.15 -8.27
N GLY A 92 -3.70 -7.01 -9.23
CA GLY A 92 -3.38 -6.64 -10.61
C GLY A 92 -2.79 -5.24 -10.71
N LEU A 93 -3.33 -4.27 -9.97
CA LEU A 93 -2.81 -2.91 -9.90
C LEU A 93 -1.35 -2.90 -9.42
N ARG A 94 -1.05 -3.69 -8.38
CA ARG A 94 0.33 -3.84 -7.90
C ARG A 94 1.27 -4.40 -8.97
N LYS A 95 0.84 -5.41 -9.74
CA LYS A 95 1.66 -5.96 -10.84
C LYS A 95 1.87 -4.93 -11.95
N LEU A 96 0.83 -4.16 -12.27
CA LEU A 96 0.92 -3.07 -13.24
C LEU A 96 1.95 -2.02 -12.79
N SER A 97 1.94 -1.62 -11.50
CA SER A 97 2.95 -0.71 -10.96
C SER A 97 4.37 -1.26 -11.12
N ALA A 98 4.58 -2.56 -10.89
CA ALA A 98 5.88 -3.19 -11.09
C ALA A 98 6.31 -3.22 -12.56
N ALA A 99 5.38 -3.53 -13.47
CA ALA A 99 5.64 -3.50 -14.91
C ALA A 99 5.97 -2.08 -15.40
N LEU A 100 5.28 -1.06 -14.89
CA LEU A 100 5.59 0.34 -15.21
C LEU A 100 6.97 0.75 -14.69
N ALA A 101 7.33 0.35 -13.46
CA ALA A 101 8.65 0.61 -12.91
C ALA A 101 9.77 -0.09 -13.71
N ALA A 102 9.57 -1.36 -14.09
CA ALA A 102 10.50 -2.10 -14.94
C ALA A 102 10.66 -1.43 -16.32
N ASN A 103 9.56 -1.02 -16.95
CA ASN A 103 9.59 -0.28 -18.22
C ASN A 103 10.27 1.09 -18.10
N GLY A 104 10.25 1.69 -16.91
CA GLY A 104 10.97 2.93 -16.58
C GLY A 104 12.48 2.74 -16.39
N GLY A 105 13.01 1.52 -16.57
CA GLY A 105 14.44 1.23 -16.43
C GLY A 105 14.90 0.88 -15.02
N THR A 106 13.96 0.61 -14.10
CA THR A 106 14.29 0.17 -12.73
C THR A 106 14.95 -1.20 -12.76
N THR A 107 16.07 -1.37 -12.05
CA THR A 107 16.79 -2.65 -12.01
C THR A 107 16.03 -3.72 -11.23
N ALA A 108 16.33 -5.00 -11.49
CA ALA A 108 15.69 -6.12 -10.79
C ALA A 108 15.86 -6.03 -9.26
N HIS A 109 17.02 -5.59 -8.76
CA HIS A 109 17.25 -5.42 -7.33
C HIS A 109 16.46 -4.27 -6.71
N GLU A 110 16.30 -3.16 -7.42
CA GLU A 110 15.44 -2.05 -6.99
C GLU A 110 13.96 -2.47 -6.96
N LEU A 111 13.50 -3.22 -7.97
CA LEU A 111 12.16 -3.82 -7.98
C LEU A 111 11.97 -4.80 -6.82
N MET A 112 12.97 -5.63 -6.51
CA MET A 112 12.93 -6.53 -5.37
C MET A 112 12.81 -5.76 -4.04
N SER A 113 13.53 -4.65 -3.89
CA SER A 113 13.43 -3.77 -2.72
C SER A 113 12.03 -3.13 -2.62
N GLN A 114 11.58 -2.48 -3.69
CA GLN A 114 10.31 -1.74 -3.71
C GLN A 114 9.08 -2.66 -3.56
N PHE A 115 9.11 -3.82 -4.21
CA PHE A 115 8.01 -4.79 -4.16
C PHE A 115 8.26 -5.91 -3.14
N GLY A 116 9.31 -5.81 -2.32
CA GLY A 116 9.67 -6.74 -1.23
C GLY A 116 9.77 -8.19 -1.68
N TRP A 117 10.19 -8.44 -2.92
CA TRP A 117 10.33 -9.78 -3.47
C TRP A 117 11.67 -10.38 -3.03
N THR A 118 11.64 -11.63 -2.60
CA THR A 118 12.84 -12.37 -2.18
C THR A 118 13.43 -13.20 -3.31
N ASN A 119 12.67 -13.42 -4.38
CA ASN A 119 13.10 -14.22 -5.53
C ASN A 119 13.26 -13.32 -6.76
N ILE A 120 14.45 -13.35 -7.36
CA ILE A 120 14.80 -12.57 -8.54
C ILE A 120 13.93 -12.90 -9.76
N LYS A 121 13.43 -14.15 -9.86
CA LYS A 121 12.49 -14.56 -10.91
C LYS A 121 11.16 -13.80 -10.90
N GLN A 122 10.84 -13.09 -9.82
CA GLN A 122 9.65 -12.24 -9.74
C GLN A 122 9.91 -10.83 -10.30
N ALA A 123 11.17 -10.42 -10.37
CA ALA A 123 11.63 -9.12 -10.85
C ALA A 123 12.21 -9.16 -12.27
N GLU A 124 12.65 -10.34 -12.71
CA GLU A 124 13.05 -10.61 -14.09
C GLU A 124 11.80 -10.83 -14.96
N VAL A 125 11.74 -10.11 -16.08
CA VAL A 125 10.72 -10.28 -17.12
C VAL A 125 11.29 -11.17 -18.22
#